data_AF-A0A1I1UDD4-F1
#
_entry.id   AF-A0A1I1UDD4-F1
#
_cell.length_a   1.000
_cell.length_b   1.000
_cell.length_c   1.000
_cell.angle_alpha   90.00
_cell.angle_beta   90.00
_cell.angle_gamma   90.00
#
_symmetry.space_group_name_H-M   'P 1'
#
loop_
_entity.id
_entity.type
_entity.pdbx_description
1 polymer ?
#
loop_
_entity_poly.entity_id
_entity_poly.type
_entity_poly.pdbx_seq_one_letter_code
_entity_poly.pdbx_strand_id
1 'polypeptide(L)'
;MHTIINRSDLMRLAWTWARQELAYSFIYDWTPGPTYGQRRTATVSEKRSIFADCLRKAWAEMKARAQQWAAHIDSLGALVERSSASLLAELNDSENRSHIDADGWARIEALRAALSVVREREAEKRELIASAKGRFCAVTFTKKDGTERTMQVQPAALHSRLKGDAATDAGKRAAESRRASHPNLLPVWDAQKRAARSINLATVTRIAVDGREHLFRA
;
A
#
# COMPACT_ATOMS: atom_id res chain seq x y z
N MET A 1 3.85 -6.46 9.17
CA MET A 1 2.62 -5.86 8.60
C MET A 1 1.50 -6.86 8.80
N HIS A 2 0.50 -6.56 9.63
CA HIS A 2 -0.75 -7.32 9.56
C HIS A 2 -1.41 -6.90 8.24
N THR A 3 -1.48 -7.79 7.27
CA THR A 3 -2.32 -7.59 6.07
C THR A 3 -3.74 -7.44 6.60
N ILE A 4 -4.23 -6.21 6.70
CA ILE A 4 -5.58 -5.94 7.21
C ILE A 4 -6.52 -6.51 6.14
N ILE A 5 -7.10 -7.67 6.43
CA ILE A 5 -8.13 -8.25 5.55
C ILE A 5 -9.29 -7.26 5.54
N ASN A 6 -9.49 -6.61 4.40
CA ASN A 6 -10.56 -5.63 4.23
C ASN A 6 -11.92 -6.33 4.32
N ARG A 7 -12.69 -6.00 5.36
CA ARG A 7 -14.01 -6.60 5.61
C ARG A 7 -14.98 -6.41 4.44
N SER A 8 -14.91 -5.27 3.76
CA SER A 8 -15.78 -4.99 2.61
C SER A 8 -15.47 -5.91 1.43
N ASP A 9 -14.19 -6.18 1.17
CA ASP A 9 -13.78 -7.08 0.10
C ASP A 9 -14.09 -8.54 0.43
N LEU A 10 -13.93 -8.92 1.70
CA LEU A 10 -14.38 -10.23 2.21
C LEU A 10 -15.87 -10.45 1.95
N MET A 11 -16.71 -9.47 2.31
CA MET A 11 -18.15 -9.55 2.10
C MET A 11 -18.52 -9.58 0.62
N ARG A 12 -17.84 -8.80 -0.22
CA ARG A 12 -18.06 -8.80 -1.68
C ARG A 12 -17.72 -10.15 -2.30
N LEU A 13 -16.59 -10.75 -1.90
CA LEU A 13 -16.15 -12.05 -2.38
C LEU A 13 -17.14 -13.16 -1.96
N ALA A 14 -17.48 -13.21 -0.68
CA ALA A 14 -18.45 -14.16 -0.14
C ALA A 14 -19.81 -14.05 -0.84
N TRP A 15 -20.28 -12.82 -1.08
CA TRP A 15 -21.54 -12.56 -1.77
C TRP A 15 -21.51 -13.01 -3.22
N THR A 16 -20.40 -12.74 -3.92
CA THR A 16 -20.21 -13.16 -5.32
C THR A 16 -20.29 -14.67 -5.44
N TRP A 17 -19.62 -15.41 -4.55
CA TRP A 17 -19.66 -16.87 -4.54
C TRP A 17 -21.05 -17.41 -4.17
N ALA A 18 -21.69 -16.85 -3.15
CA ALA A 18 -23.04 -17.27 -2.76
C ALA A 18 -24.03 -17.14 -3.92
N ARG A 19 -23.92 -16.09 -4.74
CA ARG A 19 -24.78 -15.91 -5.93
C ARG A 19 -24.50 -16.89 -7.07
N GLN A 20 -23.30 -17.46 -7.13
CA GLN A 20 -22.93 -18.47 -8.13
C GLN A 20 -23.40 -19.87 -7.72
N GLU A 21 -23.64 -20.12 -6.44
CA GLU A 21 -24.20 -21.38 -5.95
C GLU A 21 -25.65 -21.53 -6.41
N LEU A 22 -25.94 -22.56 -7.22
CA LEU A 22 -27.30 -22.85 -7.70
C LEU A 22 -28.30 -22.98 -6.54
N ALA A 23 -27.85 -23.59 -5.44
CA ALA A 23 -28.59 -23.78 -4.19
C ALA A 23 -29.04 -22.47 -3.53
N TYR A 24 -28.40 -21.33 -3.87
CA TYR A 24 -28.80 -20.01 -3.37
C TYR A 24 -30.10 -19.52 -3.99
N SER A 25 -30.40 -19.97 -5.22
CA SER A 25 -31.61 -19.59 -5.94
C SER A 25 -32.73 -20.63 -5.76
N PHE A 26 -32.39 -21.92 -5.79
CA PHE A 26 -33.36 -23.00 -5.71
C PHE A 26 -32.74 -24.29 -5.16
N ILE A 27 -33.57 -25.11 -4.51
CA ILE A 27 -33.17 -26.37 -3.91
C ILE A 27 -34.13 -27.47 -4.39
N TYR A 28 -33.60 -28.66 -4.62
CA TYR A 28 -34.40 -29.85 -4.90
C TYR A 28 -34.88 -30.47 -3.59
N ASP A 29 -36.16 -30.80 -3.51
CA ASP A 29 -36.71 -31.54 -2.40
C ASP A 29 -36.40 -33.03 -2.57
N TRP A 30 -35.54 -33.57 -1.70
CA TRP A 30 -35.18 -34.99 -1.70
C TRP A 30 -35.91 -35.77 -0.60
N THR A 31 -36.84 -35.14 0.12
CA THR A 31 -37.66 -35.84 1.11
C THR A 31 -38.63 -36.79 0.40
N PRO A 32 -38.66 -38.09 0.73
CA PRO A 32 -39.59 -39.03 0.12
C PRO A 32 -41.03 -38.56 0.28
N GLY A 33 -41.75 -38.37 -0.83
CA GLY A 33 -43.11 -37.85 -0.84
C GLY A 33 -43.55 -37.29 -2.19
N PRO A 34 -44.74 -36.68 -2.27
CA PRO A 34 -45.30 -36.14 -3.52
C PRO A 34 -44.46 -35.05 -4.19
N THR A 35 -43.60 -34.37 -3.41
CA THR A 35 -42.72 -33.29 -3.87
C THR A 35 -41.28 -33.76 -4.15
N TYR A 36 -41.01 -35.06 -4.05
CA TYR A 36 -39.68 -35.62 -4.29
C TYR A 36 -39.17 -35.26 -5.70
N GLY A 37 -37.94 -34.74 -5.75
CA GLY A 37 -37.27 -34.27 -6.97
C GLY A 37 -37.78 -32.92 -7.49
N GLN A 38 -38.76 -32.26 -6.84
CA GLN A 38 -39.26 -30.97 -7.29
C GLN A 38 -38.34 -29.82 -6.87
N ARG A 39 -38.26 -28.81 -7.73
CA ARG A 39 -37.52 -27.57 -7.47
C ARG A 39 -38.37 -26.62 -6.65
N ARG A 40 -37.84 -26.14 -5.52
CA ARG A 40 -38.44 -25.06 -4.73
C ARG A 40 -37.48 -23.90 -4.54
N THR A 41 -38.01 -22.73 -4.20
CA THR A 41 -37.20 -21.57 -3.81
C THR A 41 -36.49 -21.88 -2.50
N ALA A 42 -35.20 -21.52 -2.43
CA ALA A 42 -34.45 -21.62 -1.19
C ALA A 42 -35.04 -20.69 -0.11
N THR A 43 -35.24 -21.23 1.08
CA THR A 43 -35.70 -20.46 2.25
C THR A 43 -34.63 -19.47 2.70
N VAL A 44 -35.03 -18.50 3.53
CA VAL A 44 -34.07 -17.53 4.11
C VAL A 44 -33.02 -18.22 4.96
N SER A 45 -33.40 -19.27 5.71
CA SER A 45 -32.46 -20.06 6.52
C SER A 45 -31.39 -20.73 5.66
N GLU A 46 -31.81 -21.38 4.57
CA GLU A 46 -30.90 -22.07 3.65
C GLU A 46 -29.96 -21.08 2.95
N LYS A 47 -30.48 -19.93 2.47
CA LYS A 47 -29.66 -18.86 1.90
C LYS A 47 -28.63 -18.31 2.89
N ARG A 48 -28.99 -18.17 4.16
CA ARG A 48 -28.07 -17.75 5.22
C ARG A 48 -26.96 -18.78 5.46
N SER A 49 -27.32 -20.07 5.47
CA SER A 49 -26.33 -21.15 5.63
C SER A 49 -25.34 -21.16 4.46
N ILE A 50 -25.84 -21.08 3.22
CA ILE A 50 -24.98 -21.03 2.02
C ILE A 50 -24.05 -19.81 2.08
N PHE A 51 -24.59 -18.64 2.42
CA PHE A 51 -23.77 -17.43 2.54
C PHE A 51 -22.72 -17.55 3.66
N ALA A 52 -23.05 -18.16 4.80
CA ALA A 52 -22.10 -18.40 5.88
C ALA A 52 -20.96 -19.33 5.42
N ASP A 53 -21.25 -20.34 4.62
CA ASP A 53 -20.24 -21.23 4.03
C ASP A 53 -19.33 -20.49 3.04
N CYS A 54 -19.92 -19.70 2.14
CA CYS A 54 -19.16 -18.86 1.22
C CYS A 54 -18.30 -17.84 1.97
N LEU A 55 -18.79 -17.28 3.08
CA LEU A 55 -18.03 -16.36 3.92
C LEU A 55 -16.83 -17.05 4.59
N ARG A 56 -17.01 -18.27 5.09
CA ARG A 56 -15.90 -19.08 5.65
C ARG A 56 -14.85 -19.39 4.59
N LYS A 57 -15.27 -19.80 3.38
CA LYS A 57 -14.36 -20.03 2.26
C LYS A 57 -13.63 -18.75 1.86
N ALA A 58 -14.34 -17.63 1.74
CA ALA A 58 -13.76 -16.34 1.33
C ALA A 58 -12.73 -15.85 2.36
N TRP A 59 -13.01 -16.07 3.64
CA TRP A 59 -12.06 -15.78 4.71
C TRP A 59 -10.79 -16.64 4.62
N ALA A 60 -10.94 -17.94 4.38
CA ALA A 60 -9.79 -18.84 4.20
C ALA A 60 -8.93 -18.44 2.99
N GLU A 61 -9.55 -18.10 1.87
CA GLU A 61 -8.88 -17.61 0.66
C GLU A 61 -8.11 -16.30 0.92
N MET A 62 -8.75 -15.31 1.56
CA MET A 62 -8.07 -14.05 1.87
C MET A 62 -6.91 -14.24 2.85
N LYS A 63 -7.05 -15.16 3.82
CA LYS A 63 -5.93 -15.55 4.70
C LYS A 63 -4.79 -16.18 3.92
N ALA A 64 -5.09 -17.13 3.03
CA ALA A 64 -4.07 -17.79 2.21
C ALA A 64 -3.32 -16.77 1.33
N ARG A 65 -4.04 -15.84 0.68
CA ARG A 65 -3.43 -14.73 -0.08
C ARG A 65 -2.56 -13.83 0.80
N ALA A 66 -3.04 -13.47 1.98
CA ALA A 66 -2.27 -12.66 2.91
C ALA A 66 -0.98 -13.36 3.37
N GLN A 67 -1.02 -14.67 3.59
CA GLN A 67 0.14 -15.49 3.94
C GLN A 67 1.13 -15.61 2.77
N GLN A 68 0.63 -15.88 1.55
CA GLN A 68 1.44 -15.93 0.34
C GLN A 68 2.12 -14.58 0.09
N TRP A 69 1.40 -13.47 0.25
CA TRP A 69 1.96 -12.13 0.14
C TRP A 69 3.02 -11.84 1.19
N ALA A 70 2.78 -12.22 2.45
CA ALA A 70 3.78 -12.08 3.50
C ALA A 70 5.05 -12.89 3.21
N ALA A 71 4.91 -14.16 2.80
CA ALA A 71 6.02 -15.01 2.39
C ALA A 71 6.77 -14.45 1.17
N HIS A 72 6.04 -13.84 0.22
CA HIS A 72 6.65 -13.17 -0.92
C HIS A 72 7.47 -11.95 -0.46
N ILE A 73 6.94 -11.09 0.41
CA ILE A 73 7.70 -9.98 0.99
C ILE A 73 8.94 -10.50 1.73
N ASP A 74 8.81 -11.55 2.54
CA ASP A 74 9.94 -12.14 3.26
C ASP A 74 11.01 -12.68 2.30
N SER A 75 10.60 -13.26 1.15
CA SER A 75 11.52 -13.73 0.09
C SER A 75 12.33 -12.61 -0.56
N LEU A 76 11.81 -11.38 -0.59
CA LEU A 76 12.53 -10.21 -1.07
C LEU A 76 13.62 -9.75 -0.08
N GLY A 77 13.49 -10.13 1.20
CA GLY A 77 14.51 -9.97 2.24
C GLY A 77 15.02 -8.54 2.36
N ALA A 78 16.35 -8.37 2.24
CA ALA A 78 16.98 -7.06 2.39
C ALA A 78 16.59 -6.03 1.31
N LEU A 79 15.96 -6.43 0.21
CA LEU A 79 15.56 -5.49 -0.84
C LEU A 79 14.45 -4.53 -0.38
N VAL A 80 13.50 -5.00 0.44
CA VAL A 80 12.39 -4.15 0.91
C VAL A 80 12.81 -3.13 1.98
N GLU A 81 13.99 -3.29 2.56
CA GLU A 81 14.56 -2.28 3.49
C GLU A 81 15.33 -1.17 2.76
N ARG A 82 15.50 -1.29 1.44
CA ARG A 82 16.10 -0.23 0.64
C ARG A 82 15.09 0.85 0.29
N SER A 83 15.58 2.07 0.09
CA SER A 83 14.75 3.17 -0.43
C SER A 83 14.34 2.94 -1.87
N SER A 84 13.18 3.48 -2.28
CA SER A 84 12.70 3.39 -3.66
C SER A 84 13.68 3.98 -4.68
N ALA A 85 14.40 5.04 -4.32
CA ALA A 85 15.45 5.63 -5.16
C ALA A 85 16.65 4.69 -5.37
N SER A 86 17.06 3.94 -4.33
CA SER A 86 18.16 2.97 -4.46
C SER A 86 17.77 1.80 -5.36
N LEU A 87 16.54 1.30 -5.23
CA LEU A 87 16.03 0.23 -6.08
C LEU A 87 15.88 0.67 -7.54
N LEU A 88 15.39 1.89 -7.78
CA LEU A 88 15.31 2.47 -9.12
C LEU A 88 16.67 2.65 -9.77
N ALA A 89 17.67 3.11 -9.01
CA ALA A 89 19.03 3.27 -9.53
C ALA A 89 19.62 1.92 -9.99
N GLU A 90 19.46 0.87 -9.20
CA GLU A 90 19.93 -0.48 -9.57
C GLU A 90 19.12 -1.09 -10.71
N LEU A 91 17.80 -0.87 -10.75
CA LEU A 91 16.96 -1.31 -11.84
C LEU A 91 17.41 -0.67 -13.16
N ASN A 92 17.61 0.65 -13.17
CA ASN A 92 18.13 1.37 -14.33
C ASN A 92 19.53 0.88 -14.72
N ASP A 93 20.42 0.63 -13.77
CA ASP A 93 21.75 0.06 -14.07
C ASP A 93 21.61 -1.31 -14.74
N SER A 94 20.76 -2.19 -14.20
CA SER A 94 20.55 -3.55 -14.71
C SER A 94 19.92 -3.56 -16.10
N GLU A 95 18.93 -2.70 -16.35
CA GLU A 95 18.23 -2.60 -17.64
C GLU A 95 19.11 -1.99 -18.75
N ASN A 96 20.12 -1.20 -18.39
CA ASN A 96 21.06 -0.60 -19.35
C ASN A 96 22.27 -1.48 -19.67
N ARG A 97 22.39 -2.68 -19.09
CA ARG A 97 23.48 -3.61 -19.41
C ARG A 97 23.28 -4.22 -20.79
N SER A 98 24.36 -4.30 -21.56
CA SER A 98 24.34 -4.87 -22.93
C SER A 98 23.97 -6.35 -23.00
N HIS A 99 24.06 -7.06 -21.88
CA HIS A 99 23.70 -8.47 -21.77
C HIS A 99 23.06 -8.75 -20.41
N ILE A 100 21.94 -9.47 -20.43
CA ILE A 100 21.18 -9.88 -19.24
C ILE A 100 20.97 -11.41 -19.35
N ASP A 101 21.57 -12.15 -18.44
CA ASP A 101 21.38 -13.60 -18.30
C ASP A 101 20.11 -13.91 -17.49
N ALA A 102 19.81 -15.20 -17.30
CA ALA A 102 18.63 -15.64 -16.54
C ALA A 102 18.62 -15.10 -15.11
N ASP A 103 19.79 -15.06 -14.46
CA ASP A 103 19.94 -14.52 -13.10
C ASP A 103 19.70 -13.00 -13.06
N GLY A 104 20.15 -12.28 -14.09
CA GLY A 104 19.88 -10.86 -14.29
C GLY A 104 18.38 -10.58 -14.44
N TRP A 105 17.64 -11.40 -15.18
CA TRP A 105 16.19 -11.29 -15.29
C TRP A 105 15.48 -11.54 -13.95
N ALA A 106 15.88 -12.60 -13.22
CA ALA A 106 15.35 -12.88 -11.89
C ALA A 106 15.63 -11.73 -10.91
N ARG A 107 16.81 -11.11 -11.00
CA ARG A 107 17.15 -9.93 -10.20
C ARG A 107 16.28 -8.72 -10.53
N ILE A 108 16.05 -8.43 -11.81
CA ILE A 108 15.17 -7.34 -12.26
C ILE A 108 13.75 -7.55 -11.74
N GLU A 109 13.23 -8.78 -11.80
CA GLU A 109 11.91 -9.11 -11.27
C GLU A 109 11.82 -8.88 -9.75
N ALA A 110 12.82 -9.35 -9.00
CA ALA A 110 12.91 -9.11 -7.55
C ALA A 110 13.00 -7.61 -7.21
N LEU A 111 13.77 -6.83 -7.98
CA LEU A 111 13.88 -5.37 -7.81
C LEU A 111 12.54 -4.67 -8.06
N ARG A 112 11.80 -5.07 -9.11
CA ARG A 112 10.48 -4.51 -9.42
C ARG A 112 9.46 -4.85 -8.33
N ALA A 113 9.44 -6.08 -7.87
CA ALA A 113 8.57 -6.52 -6.77
C ALA A 113 8.86 -5.73 -5.49
N ALA A 114 10.13 -5.64 -5.08
CA ALA A 114 10.54 -4.85 -3.92
C ALA A 114 10.20 -3.37 -4.06
N LEU A 115 10.39 -2.79 -5.25
CA LEU A 115 10.06 -1.39 -5.52
C LEU A 115 8.57 -1.12 -5.34
N SER A 116 7.69 -2.03 -5.75
CA SER A 116 6.24 -1.89 -5.54
C SER A 116 5.90 -1.79 -4.06
N VAL A 117 6.42 -2.73 -3.26
CA VAL A 117 6.19 -2.78 -1.80
C VAL A 117 6.70 -1.51 -1.12
N VAL A 118 7.93 -1.09 -1.46
CA VAL A 118 8.54 0.11 -0.86
C VAL A 118 7.77 1.38 -1.26
N ARG A 119 7.32 1.49 -2.52
CA ARG A 119 6.52 2.63 -2.97
C ARG A 119 5.19 2.74 -2.25
N GLU A 120 4.50 1.63 -2.02
CA GLU A 120 3.25 1.60 -1.24
C GLU A 120 3.49 2.10 0.19
N ARG A 121 4.54 1.61 0.86
CA ARG A 121 4.93 2.06 2.20
C ARG A 121 5.27 3.57 2.24
N GLU A 122 6.01 4.06 1.24
CA GLU A 122 6.33 5.48 1.13
C GLU A 122 5.09 6.34 0.80
N ALA A 123 4.16 5.82 0.00
CA ALA A 123 2.89 6.48 -0.31
C ALA A 123 2.00 6.59 0.93
N GLU A 124 1.89 5.54 1.75
CA GLU A 124 1.18 5.58 3.03
C GLU A 124 1.73 6.68 3.95
N LYS A 125 3.05 6.75 4.11
CA LYS A 125 3.71 7.81 4.91
C LYS A 125 3.38 9.20 4.36
N ARG A 126 3.36 9.36 3.04
CA ARG A 126 3.03 10.62 2.36
C ARG A 126 1.58 11.02 2.59
N GLU A 127 0.64 10.08 2.48
CA GLU A 127 -0.78 10.30 2.72
C GLU A 127 -1.05 10.68 4.17
N LEU A 128 -0.40 10.01 5.13
CA LEU A 128 -0.51 10.36 6.55
C LEU A 128 -0.05 11.79 6.82
N ILE A 129 1.08 12.21 6.25
CA ILE A 129 1.55 13.59 6.37
C ILE A 129 0.54 14.54 5.70
N ALA A 130 0.07 14.23 4.49
CA ALA A 130 -0.87 15.07 3.76
C ALA A 130 -2.23 15.22 4.48
N SER A 131 -2.66 14.20 5.25
CA SER A 131 -3.91 14.21 6.01
C SER A 131 -4.00 15.33 7.05
N ALA A 132 -2.85 15.84 7.53
CA ALA A 132 -2.81 16.97 8.46
C ALA A 132 -3.34 18.28 7.82
N LYS A 133 -3.26 18.40 6.48
CA LYS A 133 -3.70 19.58 5.70
C LYS A 133 -3.09 20.88 6.25
N GLY A 134 -3.91 21.77 6.82
CA GLY A 134 -3.47 23.03 7.43
C GLY A 134 -2.93 22.92 8.85
N ARG A 135 -3.11 21.76 9.50
CA ARG A 135 -2.65 21.50 10.86
C ARG A 135 -1.20 21.03 10.87
N PHE A 136 -0.61 20.99 12.06
CA PHE A 136 0.74 20.48 12.27
C PHE A 136 0.74 18.96 12.42
N CYS A 137 1.75 18.30 11.85
CA CYS A 137 2.11 16.92 12.17
C CYS A 137 3.60 16.85 12.56
N ALA A 138 3.95 15.93 13.46
CA ALA A 138 5.33 15.69 13.83
C ALA A 138 5.85 14.46 13.10
N VAL A 139 6.99 14.61 12.40
CA VAL A 139 7.62 13.52 11.65
C VAL A 139 9.00 13.27 12.22
N THR A 140 9.23 12.06 12.71
CA THR A 140 10.53 11.60 13.22
C THR A 140 11.20 10.73 12.17
N PHE A 141 12.47 11.02 11.90
CA PHE A 141 13.27 10.29 10.93
C PHE A 141 14.74 10.22 11.33
N THR A 142 15.42 9.18 10.84
CA THR A 142 16.86 9.02 11.03
C THR A 142 17.62 9.85 9.99
N LYS A 143 18.58 10.63 10.47
CA LYS A 143 19.49 11.43 9.63
C LYS A 143 20.64 10.56 9.11
N LYS A 144 21.41 11.11 8.16
CA LYS A 144 22.59 10.44 7.59
C LYS A 144 23.65 10.09 8.65
N ASP A 145 23.75 10.89 9.71
CA ASP A 145 24.67 10.68 10.84
C ASP A 145 24.14 9.64 11.85
N GLY A 146 23.01 8.98 11.58
CA GLY A 146 22.38 7.99 12.45
C GLY A 146 21.54 8.60 13.58
N THR A 147 21.55 9.92 13.75
CA THR A 147 20.76 10.58 14.80
C THR A 147 19.29 10.71 14.41
N GLU A 148 18.40 10.59 15.38
CA GLU A 148 16.98 10.86 15.17
C GLU A 148 16.68 12.36 15.20
N ARG A 149 15.75 12.79 14.34
CA ARG A 149 15.23 14.14 14.35
C ARG A 149 13.73 14.13 14.20
N THR A 150 13.05 14.89 15.05
CA THR A 150 11.64 15.22 14.90
C THR A 150 11.50 16.58 14.23
N MET A 151 10.66 16.66 13.19
CA MET A 151 10.33 17.88 12.46
C MET A 151 8.84 18.18 12.58
N GLN A 152 8.51 19.42 12.91
CA GLN A 152 7.12 19.91 12.91
C GLN A 152 6.76 20.42 11.52
N VAL A 153 5.89 19.68 10.83
CA VAL A 153 5.52 19.92 9.44
C VAL A 153 4.12 20.53 9.37
N GLN A 154 3.93 21.48 8.46
CA GLN A 154 2.60 21.99 8.07
C GLN A 154 2.41 21.78 6.56
N PRO A 155 1.71 20.73 6.11
CA PRO A 155 1.66 20.35 4.69
C PRO A 155 1.09 21.44 3.77
N ALA A 156 -0.05 22.03 4.12
CA ALA A 156 -0.71 23.04 3.28
C ALA A 156 0.10 24.34 3.12
N ALA A 157 0.99 24.61 4.08
CA ALA A 157 1.79 25.82 4.10
C ALA A 157 2.86 25.87 2.99
N LEU A 158 3.29 24.71 2.49
CA LEU A 158 4.31 24.65 1.44
C LEU A 158 3.82 25.26 0.13
N HIS A 159 2.60 24.93 -0.30
CA HIS A 159 2.07 25.33 -1.61
C HIS A 159 2.06 26.85 -1.78
N SER A 160 1.55 27.58 -0.78
CA SER A 160 1.51 29.06 -0.76
C SER A 160 2.89 29.75 -0.78
N ARG A 161 3.97 29.01 -0.55
CA ARG A 161 5.34 29.54 -0.42
C ARG A 161 6.28 29.09 -1.53
N LEU A 162 5.79 28.26 -2.45
CA LEU A 162 6.51 27.89 -3.66
C LEU A 162 6.12 28.84 -4.80
N LYS A 163 7.06 29.14 -5.69
CA LYS A 163 6.78 29.95 -6.89
C LYS A 163 5.76 29.27 -7.82
N GLY A 164 5.65 27.94 -7.78
CA GLY A 164 4.71 27.18 -8.61
C GLY A 164 4.86 27.54 -10.09
N ASP A 165 3.77 27.97 -10.71
CA ASP A 165 3.72 28.33 -12.13
C ASP A 165 4.53 29.58 -12.48
N ALA A 166 4.81 30.44 -11.50
CA ALA A 166 5.68 31.60 -11.65
C ALA A 166 7.18 31.24 -11.60
N ALA A 167 7.54 29.97 -11.45
CA ALA A 167 8.91 29.52 -11.61
C ALA A 167 9.35 29.58 -13.08
N THR A 168 10.66 29.77 -13.31
CA THR A 168 11.25 29.64 -14.65
C THR A 168 11.10 28.22 -15.18
N ASP A 169 11.11 28.03 -16.50
CA ASP A 169 11.02 26.70 -17.12
C ASP A 169 12.18 25.78 -16.70
N ALA A 170 13.37 26.36 -16.50
CA ALA A 170 14.50 25.64 -15.91
C ALA A 170 14.20 25.16 -14.48
N GLY A 171 13.54 26.00 -13.67
CA GLY A 171 13.12 25.64 -12.31
C GLY A 171 12.04 24.57 -12.27
N LYS A 172 11.05 24.62 -13.18
CA LYS A 172 10.01 23.59 -13.31
C LYS A 172 10.62 22.24 -13.68
N ARG A 173 11.47 22.21 -14.70
CA ARG A 173 12.21 21.00 -15.11
C ARG A 173 13.06 20.43 -13.98
N ALA A 174 13.80 21.27 -13.25
CA ALA A 174 14.60 20.81 -12.12
C ALA A 174 13.75 20.17 -11.00
N ALA A 175 12.58 20.72 -10.71
CA ALA A 175 11.66 20.16 -9.73
C ALA A 175 11.08 18.81 -10.18
N GLU A 176 10.73 18.67 -11.46
CA GLU A 176 10.26 17.42 -12.07
C GLU A 176 11.36 16.36 -12.07
N SER A 177 12.56 16.68 -12.53
CA SER A 177 13.70 15.76 -12.53
C SER A 177 14.01 15.25 -11.12
N ARG A 178 13.98 16.14 -10.12
CA ARG A 178 14.17 15.75 -8.72
C ARG A 178 13.07 14.83 -8.21
N ARG A 179 11.82 15.06 -8.59
CA ARG A 179 10.69 14.19 -8.22
C ARG A 179 10.83 12.80 -8.84
N ALA A 180 11.31 12.73 -10.08
CA ALA A 180 11.53 11.47 -10.78
C ALA A 180 12.74 10.69 -10.22
N SER A 181 13.84 11.37 -9.93
CA SER A 181 15.07 10.72 -9.43
C SER A 181 15.05 10.38 -7.95
N HIS A 182 14.27 11.13 -7.15
CA HIS A 182 14.17 10.94 -5.71
C HIS A 182 12.70 10.88 -5.22
N PRO A 183 11.94 9.85 -5.65
CA PRO A 183 10.53 9.73 -5.30
C PRO A 183 10.27 9.58 -3.79
N ASN A 184 11.26 9.08 -3.04
CA ASN A 184 11.24 8.98 -1.59
C ASN A 184 11.42 10.33 -0.87
N LEU A 185 11.85 11.40 -1.55
CA LEU A 185 11.97 12.73 -0.94
C LEU A 185 10.63 13.46 -1.00
N LEU A 186 10.11 13.83 0.18
CA LEU A 186 8.92 14.64 0.32
C LEU A 186 9.32 16.08 0.67
N PRO A 187 9.07 17.07 -0.21
CA PRO A 187 9.19 18.47 0.18
C PRO A 187 8.11 18.84 1.20
N VAL A 188 8.49 19.56 2.24
CA VAL A 188 7.63 19.95 3.35
C VAL A 188 7.93 21.39 3.79
N TRP A 189 6.97 22.01 4.46
CA TRP A 189 7.22 23.23 5.24
C TRP A 189 7.53 22.88 6.69
N ASP A 190 8.75 23.16 7.13
CA ASP A 190 9.15 23.06 8.54
C ASP A 190 8.66 24.31 9.27
N ALA A 191 7.65 24.14 10.13
CA ALA A 191 7.01 25.23 10.85
C ALA A 191 7.95 25.87 11.89
N GLN A 192 8.83 25.08 12.51
CA GLN A 192 9.77 25.58 13.52
C GLN A 192 10.87 26.42 12.88
N LYS A 193 11.42 25.95 11.76
CA LYS A 193 12.47 26.67 11.03
C LYS A 193 11.92 27.68 10.02
N ARG A 194 10.59 27.74 9.85
CA ARG A 194 9.88 28.61 8.89
C ARG A 194 10.53 28.55 7.50
N ALA A 195 10.79 27.34 7.01
CA ALA A 195 11.49 27.12 5.76
C ALA A 195 11.01 25.86 5.03
N ALA A 196 11.11 25.87 3.70
CA ALA A 196 10.95 24.67 2.89
C ALA A 196 12.14 23.72 3.12
N ARG A 197 11.83 22.46 3.40
CA ARG A 197 12.81 21.38 3.63
C ARG A 197 12.35 20.12 2.91
N SER A 198 13.17 19.07 2.95
CA SER A 198 12.79 17.75 2.45
C SER A 198 12.95 16.70 3.53
N ILE A 199 12.03 15.75 3.58
CA ILE A 199 12.09 14.56 4.42
C ILE A 199 12.32 13.35 3.52
N ASN A 200 13.24 12.46 3.92
CA ASN A 200 13.39 11.18 3.27
C ASN A 200 12.39 10.19 3.88
N LEU A 201 11.36 9.80 3.13
CA LEU A 201 10.31 8.90 3.61
C LEU A 201 10.83 7.50 3.93
N ALA A 202 11.94 7.08 3.31
CA ALA A 202 12.57 5.80 3.62
C ALA A 202 13.08 5.76 5.07
N THR A 203 13.53 6.88 5.63
CA THR A 203 14.11 6.93 6.99
C THR A 203 13.13 7.39 8.07
N VAL A 204 11.87 7.60 7.73
CA VAL A 204 10.82 7.97 8.70
C VAL A 204 10.47 6.77 9.56
N THR A 205 10.61 6.93 10.88
CA THR A 205 10.30 5.94 11.92
C THR A 205 8.99 6.23 12.64
N ARG A 206 8.56 7.50 12.70
CA ARG A 206 7.30 7.88 13.36
C ARG A 206 6.63 9.08 12.69
N ILE A 207 5.31 9.01 12.58
CA ILE A 207 4.44 10.14 12.18
C ILE A 207 3.37 10.30 13.25
N ALA A 208 3.30 11.47 13.87
CA ALA A 208 2.22 11.85 14.77
C ALA A 208 1.32 12.89 14.10
N VAL A 209 0.06 12.53 13.88
CA VAL A 209 -0.97 13.34 13.22
C VAL A 209 -2.31 13.06 13.88
N ASP A 210 -3.12 14.09 14.08
CA ASP A 210 -4.49 13.97 14.61
C ASP A 210 -4.61 13.25 15.96
N GLY A 211 -3.60 13.45 16.81
CA GLY A 211 -3.51 12.79 18.12
C GLY A 211 -3.22 11.29 18.04
N ARG A 212 -2.91 10.76 16.86
CA ARG A 212 -2.51 9.37 16.62
C ARG A 212 -1.05 9.29 16.24
N GLU A 213 -0.42 8.21 16.69
CA GLU A 213 0.97 7.90 16.35
C GLU A 213 1.02 6.69 15.43
N HIS A 214 1.80 6.83 14.36
CA HIS A 214 2.07 5.80 13.38
C HIS A 214 3.56 5.48 13.41
N LEU A 215 3.90 4.24 13.76
CA LEU A 215 5.28 3.75 13.86
C LEU A 215 5.64 2.91 12.64
N PHE A 216 6.87 3.09 12.16
CA PHE A 216 7.42 2.40 11.01
C PHE A 216 8.77 1.79 11.37
N ARG A 217 9.09 0.65 10.75
CA ARG A 217 10.46 0.14 10.78
C ARG A 217 11.32 0.97 9.82
N ALA A 218 12.52 1.30 10.28
CA ALA A 218 13.57 1.93 9.48
C ALA A 218 14.27 0.89 8.61
#